data_AF-A0A0F9HZ37-F1
#
_entry.id   AF-A0A0F9HZ37-F1
#
_cell.length_a   1.000
_cell.length_b   1.000
_cell.length_c   1.000
_cell.angle_alpha   90.00
_cell.angle_beta   90.00
_cell.angle_gamma   90.00
#
_symmetry.space_group_name_H-M   'P 1'
#
loop_
_entity.id
_entity.type
_entity.pdbx_description
1 polymer ?
#
loop_
_entity_poly.entity_id
_entity_poly.type
_entity_poly.pdbx_seq_one_letter_code
_entity_poly.pdbx_strand_id
1 'polypeptide(L)' 'MKDFVINKYITLKLEDGKTNIYVNGQIFDQCKFLFLNIPVE' A
#
# COMPACT_ATOMS: atom_id res chain seq x y z
N MET A 1 12.68 7.64 4.14
CA MET A 1 11.39 6.94 4.10
C MET A 1 10.51 7.67 3.08
N LYS A 2 10.00 6.97 2.05
CA LYS A 2 9.15 7.58 1.01
C LYS A 2 7.70 7.20 1.29
N ASP A 3 6.87 8.21 1.49
CA ASP A 3 5.44 8.07 1.72
C ASP A 3 4.68 8.49 0.46
N PHE A 4 3.71 7.68 0.04
CA PHE A 4 2.83 7.99 -1.08
C PHE A 4 1.39 8.02 -0.58
N VAL A 5 0.80 9.21 -0.58
CA VAL A 5 -0.60 9.40 -0.16
C VAL A 5 -1.49 9.17 -1.38
N ILE A 6 -2.30 8.10 -1.35
CA ILE A 6 -3.28 7.83 -2.41
C ILE A 6 -4.52 8.71 -2.20
N ASN A 7 -5.00 8.78 -0.96
CA ASN A 7 -6.09 9.65 -0.55
C ASN A 7 -5.99 9.93 0.96
N LYS A 8 -6.92 10.73 1.51
CA LYS A 8 -6.93 11.10 2.93
C LYS A 8 -6.97 9.93 3.94
N TYR A 9 -7.31 8.73 3.48
CA TYR A 9 -7.38 7.54 4.32
C TYR A 9 -6.26 6.54 4.00
N ILE A 10 -5.68 6.55 2.80
CA ILE A 10 -4.75 5.53 2.33
C ILE A 10 -3.37 6.13 2.10
N THR A 11 -2.39 5.59 2.82
CA THR A 11 -0.97 5.94 2.68
C THR A 11 -0.16 4.68 2.42
N LEU A 12 0.71 4.71 1.42
CA LEU A 12 1.72 3.69 1.20
C LEU A 12 3.05 4.15 1.79
N LYS A 13 3.76 3.25 2.46
CA LYS A 13 5.08 3.52 3.03
C LYS A 13 6.07 2.45 2.58
N LEU A 14 7.25 2.86 2.13
CA LEU A 14 8.35 1.94 1.87
C LEU A 14 9.19 1.78 3.13
N GLU A 15 9.06 0.64 3.79
CA GLU A 15 9.72 0.28 5.04
C GLU A 15 10.40 -1.08 4.86
N ASP A 16 11.68 -1.19 5.18
CA ASP A 16 12.46 -2.44 5.05
C ASP A 16 12.39 -3.10 3.65
N GLY A 17 12.30 -2.29 2.61
CA GLY A 17 12.17 -2.75 1.22
C GLY A 17 10.80 -3.33 0.87
N LYS A 18 9.81 -3.23 1.77
CA LYS A 18 8.42 -3.64 1.56
C LYS A 18 7.51 -2.42 1.51
N THR A 19 6.52 -2.46 0.63
CA THR A 19 5.48 -1.44 0.55
C THR A 19 4.33 -1.80 1.48
N ASN A 20 4.22 -1.10 2.60
CA ASN A 20 3.14 -1.26 3.56
C ASN A 20 2.00 -0.29 3.23
N ILE A 21 0.77 -0.79 3.32
CA ILE A 21 -0.44 0.03 3.13
C ILE A 21 -0.99 0.37 4.51
N TYR A 22 -1.29 1.63 4.73
CA TYR A 22 -1.92 2.15 5.94
C TYR A 22 -3.29 2.70 5.60
N VAL A 23 -4.31 2.30 6.38
CA VAL A 23 -5.66 2.85 6.31
C VAL A 23 -5.92 3.60 7.62
N ASN A 24 -6.21 4.89 7.52
CA ASN A 24 -6.41 5.78 8.67
C ASN A 24 -5.25 5.73 9.69
N GLY A 25 -4.02 5.62 9.18
CA GLY A 25 -2.80 5.52 9.98
C GLY A 25 -2.52 4.14 10.59
N GLN A 26 -3.40 3.16 10.41
CA GLN A 26 -3.22 1.78 10.89
C GLN A 26 -2.70 0.88 9.76
N ILE A 27 -1.78 -0.03 10.06
CA ILE A 27 -1.29 -0.99 9.06
C ILE A 27 -2.46 -1.85 8.58
N PHE A 28 -2.68 -1.85 7.27
CA PHE A 28 -3.70 -2.67 6.65
C PHE A 28 -3.12 -4.07 6.45
N ASP A 29 -3.22 -4.92 7.47
CA ASP A 29 -2.71 -6.30 7.49
C ASP A 29 -3.87 -7.31 7.34
N GLN A 30 -4.45 -7.34 6.14
CA GLN A 30 -5.40 -8.38 5.73
C GLN A 30 -4.74 -9.24 4.65
N CYS A 31 -5.16 -10.49 4.49
CA CYS A 31 -4.77 -11.31 3.32
C CYS A 31 -5.20 -10.58 2.04
N LYS A 32 -4.26 -9.89 1.40
CA LYS A 32 -4.53 -9.17 0.15
C LYS A 32 -4.19 -10.11 -0.99
N PHE A 33 -5.20 -10.57 -1.69
CA PHE A 33 -5.03 -11.06 -3.04
C PHE A 33 -5.18 -9.87 -3.98
N LEU A 34 -4.12 -9.56 -4.73
CA LEU A 34 -4.17 -8.54 -5.76
C LEU A 34 -4.98 -9.08 -6.95
N PHE A 35 -6.28 -8.82 -6.97
CA PHE A 35 -7.13 -9.10 -8.13
C PHE A 35 -6.99 -8.00 -9.19
N LEU A 36 -5.76 -7.71 -9.61
CA LEU A 36 -5.50 -6.81 -10.73
C LEU A 36 -4.73 -7.58 -11.80
N ASN A 37 -5.36 -7.76 -12.96
CA ASN A 37 -4.67 -8.21 -14.16
C ASN A 37 -3.97 -6.97 -14.76
N ILE A 38 -2.80 -6.62 -14.24
CA ILE A 38 -2.03 -5.48 -14.74
C ILE A 38 -1.34 -5.93 -16.03
N PRO A 39 -1.66 -5.34 -17.19
CA PRO A 39 -0.93 -5.62 -18.42
C PRO A 39 0.53 -5.18 -18.22
N VAL A 40 1.45 -6.10 -18.43
CA VAL A 40 2.87 -5.80 -18.56
C VAL A 40 3.16 -5.67 -20.05
N GLU A 41 3.37 -4.43 -20.48
CA GLU A 41 4.09 -4.15 -21.74
C GLU A 41 5.59 -4.40 -21.54
#